data_AF-A0AAN5C125-F1
#
_entry.id   AF-A0AAN5C125-F1
#
_cell.length_a   1.000
_cell.length_b   1.000
_cell.length_c   1.000
_cell.angle_alpha   90.00
_cell.angle_beta   90.00
_cell.angle_gamma   90.00
#
_symmetry.space_group_name_H-M   'P 1'
#
loop_
_entity.id
_entity.type
_entity.pdbx_description
1 polymer ?
#
loop_
_entity_poly.entity_id
_entity_poly.type
_entity_poly.pdbx_seq_one_letter_code
_entity_poly.pdbx_strand_id
1 'polypeptide(L)'
;MWWHADDDKYSWLLQGLATSDNIAGPYTFVDATSPLGNWSQDFGAFTDYKSGNSYALYSNGDSVEGRDVYLSKFNSNLTAVEEVTYRFPKYDFEAPTILQTENSYYALMSHKTGYRPNSMFFSILLGDVLRI
;
A
#
# COMPACT_ATOMS: atom_id res chain seq x y z
N MET A 1 2.51 -3.13 12.78
CA MET A 1 1.31 -3.57 12.05
C MET A 1 0.72 -2.36 11.38
N TRP A 2 0.39 -2.51 10.10
CA TRP A 2 -0.22 -1.47 9.27
C TRP A 2 -1.55 -1.98 8.71
N TRP A 3 -2.54 -1.11 8.58
CA TRP A 3 -3.84 -1.44 8.00
C TRP A 3 -4.52 -0.20 7.42
N HIS A 4 -5.56 -0.44 6.62
CA HIS A 4 -6.52 0.59 6.22
C HIS A 4 -7.43 0.95 7.41
N ALA A 5 -7.34 2.18 7.90
CA ALA A 5 -8.14 2.69 9.01
C ALA A 5 -9.23 3.64 8.50
N ASP A 6 -10.48 3.35 8.83
CA ASP A 6 -11.62 4.09 8.28
C ASP A 6 -12.86 4.08 9.19
N ASP A 7 -13.87 4.87 8.81
CA ASP A 7 -15.21 4.81 9.36
C ASP A 7 -16.12 3.83 8.59
N ASP A 8 -17.38 3.71 9.02
CA ASP A 8 -18.37 2.81 8.42
C ASP A 8 -18.81 3.21 6.99
N LYS A 9 -18.38 4.39 6.54
CA LYS A 9 -18.73 4.98 5.24
C LYS A 9 -17.55 5.10 4.30
N TYR A 10 -16.36 4.64 4.70
CA TYR A 10 -15.11 4.80 3.95
C TYR A 10 -14.77 6.27 3.67
N SER A 11 -14.96 7.15 4.65
CA SER A 11 -14.79 8.60 4.50
C SER A 11 -13.46 9.14 5.03
N TRP A 12 -12.74 8.39 5.88
CA TRP A 12 -11.49 8.84 6.47
C TRP A 12 -10.28 8.51 5.60
N LEU A 13 -10.25 7.31 4.99
CA LEU A 13 -9.20 6.87 4.08
C LEU A 13 -7.78 7.04 4.68
N LEU A 14 -7.53 6.46 5.85
CA LEU A 14 -6.28 6.60 6.59
C LEU A 14 -5.46 5.29 6.62
N GLN A 15 -4.18 5.42 6.98
CA GLN A 15 -3.33 4.29 7.36
C GLN A 15 -3.21 4.24 8.88
N GLY A 16 -3.59 3.10 9.46
CA GLY A 16 -3.40 2.85 10.89
C GLY A 16 -2.04 2.21 11.18
N LEU A 17 -1.42 2.61 12.29
CA LEU A 17 -0.18 2.05 12.81
C LEU A 17 -0.35 1.54 14.24
N ALA A 18 0.20 0.36 14.50
CA ALA A 18 0.34 -0.21 15.84
C ALA A 18 1.67 -0.96 15.97
N THR A 19 2.27 -0.93 17.15
CA THR A 19 3.60 -1.52 17.42
C THR A 19 3.55 -2.52 18.57
N SER A 20 4.48 -3.47 18.57
CA SER A 20 4.64 -4.50 19.60
C SER A 20 6.05 -5.05 19.53
N ASP A 21 6.63 -5.35 20.69
CA ASP A 21 7.89 -6.10 20.79
C ASP A 21 7.71 -7.61 20.50
N ASN A 22 6.45 -8.09 20.53
CA ASN A 22 6.09 -9.49 20.27
C ASN A 22 5.31 -9.64 18.96
N ILE A 23 5.66 -10.63 18.13
CA ILE A 23 4.99 -10.90 16.84
C ILE A 23 3.50 -11.22 16.99
N ALA A 24 3.12 -11.85 18.10
CA ALA A 24 1.72 -12.17 18.42
C ALA A 24 1.00 -11.06 19.21
N GLY A 25 1.68 -9.93 19.45
CA GLY A 25 1.14 -8.85 20.26
C GLY A 25 1.23 -9.07 21.77
N PRO A 26 0.44 -8.33 22.57
CA PRO A 26 -0.56 -7.35 22.11
C PRO A 26 0.10 -6.16 21.40
N TYR A 27 -0.57 -5.65 20.36
CA TYR A 27 -0.14 -4.43 19.67
C TYR A 27 -0.74 -3.20 20.36
N THR A 28 0.08 -2.15 20.48
CA THR A 28 -0.34 -0.83 20.98
C THR A 28 -0.57 0.09 19.79
N PHE A 29 -1.78 0.65 19.70
CA PHE A 29 -2.12 1.66 18.71
C PHE A 29 -1.22 2.89 18.86
N VAL A 30 -0.72 3.40 17.73
CA VAL A 30 0.11 4.60 17.67
C VAL A 30 -0.74 5.75 17.13
N ASP A 31 -1.17 5.65 15.87
CA ASP A 31 -1.96 6.67 15.19
C ASP A 31 -2.70 6.12 13.95
N ALA A 32 -3.53 6.97 13.36
CA ALA A 32 -4.11 6.78 12.04
C ALA A 32 -3.90 8.07 11.23
N THR A 33 -3.20 7.99 10.10
CA THR A 33 -2.71 9.18 9.37
C THR A 33 -2.93 9.11 7.88
N SER A 34 -3.01 10.28 7.25
CA SER A 34 -3.00 10.44 5.79
C SER A 34 -1.55 10.37 5.28
N PRO A 35 -1.14 9.33 4.55
CA PRO A 35 0.24 9.19 4.07
C PRO A 35 0.64 10.36 3.18
N LEU A 36 1.62 11.16 3.61
CA LEU A 36 2.10 12.35 2.90
C LEU A 36 0.96 13.33 2.52
N GLY A 37 -0.09 13.40 3.34
CA GLY A 37 -1.27 14.23 3.08
C GLY A 37 -2.21 13.68 2.00
N ASN A 38 -2.02 12.45 1.56
CA ASN A 38 -2.88 11.76 0.58
C ASN A 38 -3.86 10.79 1.25
N TRP A 39 -4.87 10.34 0.51
CA TRP A 39 -5.82 9.33 0.96
C TRP A 39 -5.27 7.92 0.79
N SER A 40 -5.71 7.01 1.67
CA SER A 40 -5.36 5.59 1.66
C SER A 40 -6.56 4.72 1.98
N GLN A 41 -7.03 3.99 0.98
CA GLN A 41 -8.05 2.96 1.12
C GLN A 41 -7.37 1.59 1.27
N ASP A 42 -7.67 0.63 0.40
CA ASP A 42 -7.03 -0.68 0.36
C ASP A 42 -5.51 -0.58 0.48
N PHE A 43 -4.97 -1.39 1.38
CA PHE A 43 -3.59 -1.30 1.82
C PHE A 43 -2.87 -2.65 1.64
N GLY A 44 -1.63 -2.57 1.17
CA GLY A 44 -0.66 -3.65 1.14
C GLY A 44 0.71 -3.17 1.64
N ALA A 45 1.57 -4.11 1.99
CA ALA A 45 2.96 -3.81 2.34
C ALA A 45 3.89 -4.81 1.67
N PHE A 46 5.06 -4.33 1.27
CA PHE A 46 6.09 -5.12 0.61
C PHE A 46 7.45 -4.77 1.21
N THR A 47 8.30 -5.77 1.44
CA THR A 47 9.71 -5.54 1.81
C THR A 47 10.57 -6.23 0.77
N ASP A 48 11.43 -5.44 0.12
CA ASP A 48 12.40 -5.96 -0.82
C ASP A 48 13.51 -6.69 -0.06
N TYR A 49 13.64 -7.99 -0.28
CA TYR A 49 14.65 -8.80 0.41
C TYR A 49 16.09 -8.51 -0.06
N LYS A 50 16.27 -7.85 -1.20
CA LYS A 50 17.59 -7.50 -1.75
C LYS A 50 18.12 -6.21 -1.16
N SER A 51 17.29 -5.16 -1.10
CA SER A 51 17.69 -3.86 -0.55
C SER A 51 17.39 -3.70 0.94
N GLY A 52 16.46 -4.48 1.49
CA GLY A 52 15.95 -4.34 2.85
C GLY A 52 14.96 -3.19 3.03
N ASN A 53 14.62 -2.45 1.97
CA ASN A 53 13.64 -1.37 2.03
C ASN A 53 12.21 -1.92 2.08
N SER A 54 11.34 -1.28 2.86
CA SER A 54 9.91 -1.59 2.93
C SER A 54 9.07 -0.49 2.28
N TYR A 55 7.93 -0.88 1.74
CA TYR A 55 7.02 -0.02 0.99
C TYR A 55 5.56 -0.27 1.39
N ALA A 56 4.80 0.81 1.51
CA ALA A 56 3.34 0.80 1.56
C ALA A 56 2.79 0.80 0.13
N LEU A 57 1.77 0.00 -0.13
CA LEU A 57 0.95 0.06 -1.32
C LEU A 57 -0.45 0.47 -0.93
N TYR A 58 -1.03 1.45 -1.61
CA TYR A 58 -2.39 1.88 -1.27
C TYR A 58 -3.14 2.53 -2.41
N SER A 59 -4.43 2.24 -2.55
CA SER A 59 -5.33 2.98 -3.43
C SER A 59 -5.79 4.27 -2.75
N ASN A 60 -6.03 5.35 -3.51
CA ASN A 60 -6.37 6.67 -2.93
C ASN A 60 -7.87 7.03 -2.96
N GLY A 61 -8.74 6.05 -2.74
CA GLY A 61 -10.20 6.25 -2.67
C GLY A 61 -10.93 5.99 -4.00
N ASP A 62 -12.24 6.25 -4.03
CA ASP A 62 -13.15 5.90 -5.15
C ASP A 62 -13.63 7.11 -5.98
N SER A 63 -13.12 8.31 -5.65
CA SER A 63 -13.54 9.54 -6.33
C SER A 63 -13.02 9.57 -7.78
N VAL A 64 -13.48 10.54 -8.58
CA VAL A 64 -12.95 10.68 -9.95
C VAL A 64 -11.50 11.21 -9.94
N GLU A 65 -11.11 11.90 -8.86
CA GLU A 65 -9.78 12.41 -8.60
C GLU A 65 -8.83 11.36 -8.00
N GLY A 66 -9.37 10.45 -7.17
CA GLY A 66 -8.64 9.37 -6.52
C GLY A 66 -8.89 8.03 -7.20
N ARG A 67 -8.01 7.65 -8.13
CA ARG A 67 -8.08 6.36 -8.87
C ARG A 67 -6.71 5.73 -9.10
N ASP A 68 -5.79 6.06 -8.23
CA ASP A 68 -4.40 5.67 -8.33
C ASP A 68 -4.04 4.66 -7.25
N VAL A 69 -3.04 3.85 -7.54
CA VAL A 69 -2.34 3.08 -6.53
C VAL A 69 -0.94 3.65 -6.35
N TYR A 70 -0.60 3.97 -5.12
CA TYR A 70 0.69 4.47 -4.71
C TYR A 70 1.56 3.32 -4.21
N LEU A 71 2.84 3.39 -4.56
CA LEU A 71 3.91 2.66 -3.89
C LEU A 71 4.80 3.71 -3.21
N SER A 72 4.85 3.66 -1.89
CA SER A 72 5.54 4.66 -1.08
C SER A 72 6.52 4.00 -0.11
N LYS A 73 7.75 4.49 -0.05
CA LYS A 73 8.80 3.96 0.81
C LYS A 73 8.55 4.32 2.27
N PHE A 74 8.69 3.34 3.15
CA PHE A 74 8.70 3.55 4.60
C PHE A 74 10.02 4.14 5.08
N ASN A 75 9.96 4.87 6.19
CA ASN A 75 11.14 5.23 6.97
C ASN A 75 11.79 3.98 7.60
N SER A 76 13.02 4.14 8.08
CA SER A 76 13.84 3.01 8.58
C SER A 76 13.25 2.24 9.76
N ASN A 77 12.41 2.88 10.58
CA ASN A 77 11.73 2.25 11.72
C ASN A 77 10.28 1.83 11.42
N LEU A 78 9.84 1.92 10.16
CA LEU A 78 8.52 1.48 9.68
C LEU A 78 7.34 2.16 10.40
N THR A 79 7.49 3.42 10.81
CA THR A 79 6.46 4.21 11.49
C THR A 79 5.82 5.28 10.61
N ALA A 80 6.37 5.57 9.42
CA ALA A 80 5.78 6.51 8.47
C ALA A 80 6.26 6.23 7.05
N VAL A 81 5.48 6.66 6.05
CA VAL A 81 5.94 6.76 4.66
C VAL A 81 6.64 8.10 4.43
N GLU A 82 7.73 8.11 3.67
CA GLU A 82 8.56 9.31 3.45
C GLU A 82 8.61 9.76 1.98
N GLU A 83 8.40 8.83 1.03
CA GLU A 83 8.56 9.12 -0.40
C GLU A 83 7.58 8.28 -1.22
N VAL A 84 6.90 8.89 -2.19
CA VAL A 84 6.20 8.15 -3.25
C VAL A 84 7.22 7.72 -4.30
N THR A 85 7.51 6.43 -4.40
CA THR A 85 8.51 5.92 -5.36
C THR A 85 7.88 5.59 -6.71
N TYR A 86 6.61 5.18 -6.71
CA TYR A 86 5.87 4.91 -7.93
C TYR A 86 4.38 5.14 -7.76
N ARG A 87 3.69 5.39 -8.89
CA ARG A 87 2.23 5.52 -8.96
C ARG A 87 1.71 4.80 -10.19
N PHE A 88 0.66 4.01 -10.01
CA PHE A 88 -0.16 3.45 -11.09
C PHE A 88 -1.32 4.41 -11.36
N PRO A 89 -1.28 5.20 -12.44
CA PRO A 89 -2.22 6.31 -12.59
C PRO A 89 -3.57 5.88 -13.14
N LYS A 90 -4.66 6.25 -12.45
CA LYS A 90 -6.05 6.26 -12.96
C LYS A 90 -6.58 4.95 -13.57
N TYR A 91 -6.14 3.80 -13.05
CA TYR A 91 -6.64 2.49 -13.48
C TYR A 91 -7.79 1.96 -12.63
N ASP A 92 -8.12 2.64 -11.52
CA ASP A 92 -9.17 2.22 -10.60
C ASP A 92 -8.90 0.80 -10.04
N PHE A 93 -7.69 0.65 -9.49
CA PHE A 93 -7.21 -0.57 -8.86
C PHE A 93 -7.30 -0.49 -7.33
N GLU A 94 -7.40 -1.66 -6.69
CA GLU A 94 -7.40 -1.87 -5.24
C GLU A 94 -6.69 -3.19 -4.87
N ALA A 95 -6.73 -3.58 -3.59
CA ALA A 95 -6.08 -4.76 -3.03
C ALA A 95 -4.62 -4.98 -3.51
N PRO A 96 -3.73 -3.97 -3.40
CA PRO A 96 -2.43 -4.06 -4.05
C PRO A 96 -1.43 -4.92 -3.28
N THR A 97 -0.59 -5.65 -4.01
CA THR A 97 0.59 -6.35 -3.46
C THR A 97 1.70 -6.47 -4.50
N ILE A 98 2.91 -6.77 -4.04
CA ILE A 98 4.05 -7.09 -4.90
C ILE A 98 4.57 -8.48 -4.54
N LEU A 99 4.72 -9.33 -5.56
CA LEU A 99 5.52 -10.54 -5.48
C LEU A 99 6.89 -10.27 -6.08
N GLN A 100 7.93 -10.50 -5.31
CA GLN A 100 9.31 -10.40 -5.78
C GLN A 100 9.87 -11.78 -6.13
N THR A 101 10.61 -11.85 -7.24
CA THR A 101 11.43 -13.00 -7.62
C THR A 101 12.89 -12.58 -7.73
N GLU A 102 13.78 -13.53 -8.03
CA GLU A 102 15.20 -13.26 -8.29
C GLU A 102 15.43 -12.25 -9.43
N ASN A 103 14.51 -12.15 -10.39
CA ASN A 103 14.74 -11.35 -11.60
C ASN A 103 13.71 -10.23 -11.81
N SER A 104 12.63 -10.18 -11.03
CA SER A 104 11.51 -9.29 -11.33
C SER A 104 10.64 -9.00 -10.11
N TYR A 105 9.83 -7.96 -10.24
CA TYR A 105 8.74 -7.64 -9.33
C TYR A 105 7.42 -7.73 -10.11
N TYR A 106 6.42 -8.35 -9.51
CA TYR A 106 5.07 -8.48 -10.06
C TYR A 106 4.13 -7.72 -9.16
N ALA A 107 3.61 -6.59 -9.65
CA ALA A 107 2.50 -5.92 -8.99
C ALA A 107 1.20 -6.65 -9.33
N LEU A 108 0.43 -7.00 -8.30
CA LEU A 108 -0.85 -7.68 -8.38
C LEU A 108 -1.91 -6.79 -7.72
N MET A 109 -3.04 -6.59 -8.40
CA MET A 109 -4.13 -5.70 -7.94
C MET A 109 -5.47 -6.21 -8.47
N SER A 110 -6.57 -5.89 -7.81
CA SER A 110 -7.92 -6.06 -8.38
C SER A 110 -8.45 -4.76 -8.95
N HIS A 111 -9.45 -4.84 -9.81
CA HIS A 111 -10.30 -3.69 -10.11
C HIS A 111 -11.27 -3.41 -8.96
N LYS A 112 -11.77 -2.18 -8.87
CA LYS A 112 -12.79 -1.79 -7.89
C LYS A 112 -14.17 -2.30 -8.25
N THR A 113 -14.55 -3.44 -7.67
CA THR A 113 -15.91 -4.00 -7.83
C THR A 113 -16.59 -4.27 -6.49
N GLY A 114 -16.09 -3.63 -5.42
CA GLY A 114 -16.49 -3.88 -4.05
C GLY A 114 -16.32 -5.35 -3.70
N TYR A 115 -17.29 -5.95 -3.02
CA TYR A 115 -17.23 -7.36 -2.62
C TYR A 115 -17.34 -8.38 -3.77
N ARG A 116 -17.62 -7.95 -5.00
CA ARG A 116 -17.71 -8.87 -6.14
C ARG A 116 -16.30 -9.20 -6.63
N PRO A 117 -15.97 -10.47 -6.88
CA PRO A 117 -14.68 -10.83 -7.44
C PRO A 117 -14.55 -10.32 -8.87
N ASN A 118 -13.32 -10.06 -9.31
CA ASN A 118 -12.97 -9.73 -10.68
C ASN A 118 -11.65 -10.41 -11.09
N SER A 119 -11.33 -10.33 -12.38
CA SER A 119 -10.04 -10.80 -12.88
C SER A 119 -8.92 -9.90 -12.35
N MET A 120 -8.01 -10.50 -11.59
CA MET A 120 -6.83 -9.81 -11.08
C MET A 120 -5.95 -9.29 -12.23
N PHE A 121 -5.48 -8.06 -12.06
CA PHE A 121 -4.49 -7.42 -12.93
C PHE A 121 -3.08 -7.67 -12.40
N PHE A 122 -2.16 -8.00 -13.30
CA PHE A 122 -0.73 -8.04 -12.97
C PHE A 122 0.09 -7.17 -13.93
N SER A 123 1.19 -6.63 -13.43
CA SER A 123 2.20 -5.94 -14.22
C SER A 123 3.61 -6.33 -13.78
N ILE A 124 4.51 -6.49 -14.75
CA ILE A 124 5.94 -6.70 -14.48
C ILE A 124 6.58 -5.34 -14.31
N LEU A 125 7.17 -5.11 -13.14
CA LEU A 125 7.96 -3.92 -12.87
C LEU A 125 9.42 -4.28 -13.06
N LEU A 126 10.05 -3.65 -14.04
CA LEU A 126 11.50 -3.75 -14.25
C LEU A 126 12.20 -2.93 -13.17
N GLY A 127 13.36 -3.41 -12.69
CA GLY A 127 14.06 -2.81 -11.54
C GLY A 127 14.32 -1.30 -11.68
N ASP A 128 14.56 -0.83 -12.91
CA ASP A 128 14.79 0.59 -13.20
C ASP A 128 13.56 1.48 -12.96
N VAL A 129 12.34 0.91 -13.05
CA VAL A 129 11.07 1.65 -12.89
C VAL A 129 10.80 1.99 -11.42
N LEU A 130 11.32 1.19 -10.51
CA LEU A 130 11.02 1.30 -9.09
C LEU A 130 12.12 2.00 -8.27
N ARG A 131 13.29 2.29 -8.88
CA ARG A 131 14.49 2.78 -8.18
C ARG A 131 14.75 2.00 -6.86
N ILE A 132 14.54 0.68 -6.87
CA ILE A 132 14.84 -0.23 -5.74
C ILE A 132 16.23 -0.81 -5.92
#